data_AF-A0A7K4N115-F1
#
_entry.id   AF-A0A7K4N115-F1
#
_cell.length_a   1.000
_cell.length_b   1.000
_cell.length_c   1.000
_cell.angle_alpha   90.00
_cell.angle_beta   90.00
_cell.angle_gamma   90.00
#
_symmetry.space_group_name_H-M   'P 1'
#
loop_
_entity.id
_entity.type
_entity.pdbx_description
1 polymer ?
#
loop_
_entity_poly.entity_id
_entity_poly.type
_entity_poly.pdbx_seq_one_letter_code
_entity_poly.pdbx_strand_id
1 'polypeptide(L)'
;PVPEPVPEPTAEPEPVPEPTAEPEPVPEPEIKEPSSDPFEGIKTDDIEDFAELFDVPSPSSDKEAFEMVKKIRKWIADGRPK
;
A
#
# COMPACT_ATOMS: atom_id res chain seq x y z
N PRO A 1 -3.79 24.46 64.77
CA PRO A 1 -3.17 24.48 63.43
C PRO A 1 -2.85 23.05 62.99
N VAL A 2 -3.57 22.55 61.98
CA VAL A 2 -3.33 21.24 61.38
C VAL A 2 -2.48 21.48 60.14
N PRO A 3 -1.32 20.82 59.96
CA PRO A 3 -0.49 21.03 58.78
C PRO A 3 -1.20 20.49 57.53
N GLU A 4 -1.28 21.30 56.49
CA GLU A 4 -1.81 20.94 55.17
C GLU A 4 -0.86 19.93 54.47
N PRO A 5 -1.39 18.94 53.72
CA PRO A 5 -0.56 18.01 52.97
C PRO A 5 0.07 18.70 51.75
N VAL A 6 1.40 18.59 51.66
CA VAL A 6 2.22 19.02 50.52
C VAL A 6 1.94 18.09 49.33
N PRO A 7 1.71 18.61 48.11
CA PRO A 7 1.49 17.74 46.94
C PRO A 7 2.76 16.98 46.55
N GLU A 8 2.61 15.68 46.33
CA GLU A 8 3.68 14.79 45.83
C GLU A 8 4.08 15.17 44.39
N PRO A 9 5.38 15.09 44.04
CA PRO A 9 5.83 15.35 42.68
C PRO A 9 5.29 14.25 41.74
N THR A 10 4.39 14.66 40.85
CA THR A 10 3.87 13.81 39.78
C THR A 10 5.02 13.48 38.83
N ALA A 11 5.27 12.19 38.63
CA ALA A 11 6.32 11.70 37.74
C ALA A 11 6.22 12.36 36.35
N GLU A 12 7.32 12.96 35.91
CA GLU A 12 7.46 13.43 34.52
C GLU A 12 7.34 12.24 33.56
N PRO A 13 6.56 12.36 32.47
CA PRO A 13 6.45 11.29 31.48
C PRO A 13 7.77 11.11 30.73
N GLU A 14 8.20 9.84 30.59
CA GLU A 14 9.36 9.46 29.77
C GLU A 14 9.19 9.91 28.31
N PRO A 15 10.29 10.28 27.62
CA PRO A 15 10.22 10.68 26.22
C PRO A 15 9.82 9.49 25.35
N VAL A 16 8.67 9.61 24.70
CA VAL A 16 8.25 8.70 23.62
C VAL A 16 9.29 8.73 22.49
N PRO A 17 9.71 7.58 21.95
CA PRO A 17 10.65 7.54 20.84
C PRO A 17 10.08 8.26 19.62
N GLU A 18 10.90 9.11 19.02
CA GLU A 18 10.58 9.81 17.77
C GLU A 18 10.21 8.78 16.67
N PRO A 19 9.20 9.07 15.83
CA PRO A 19 8.86 8.19 14.73
C PRO A 19 10.07 8.06 13.81
N THR A 20 10.57 6.83 13.68
CA THR A 20 11.48 6.44 12.59
C THR A 20 10.88 6.95 11.30
N ALA A 21 11.64 7.77 10.57
CA ALA A 21 11.25 8.33 9.29
C ALA A 21 10.61 7.25 8.42
N GLU A 22 9.34 7.44 8.10
CA GLU A 22 8.67 6.66 7.07
C GLU A 22 9.51 6.77 5.79
N PRO A 23 9.68 5.67 5.03
CA PRO A 23 10.38 5.73 3.76
C PRO A 23 9.69 6.77 2.86
N GLU A 24 10.49 7.64 2.23
CA GLU A 24 10.00 8.61 1.26
C GLU A 24 9.05 7.91 0.27
N PRO A 25 7.89 8.51 -0.05
CA PRO A 25 7.00 7.95 -1.06
C PRO A 25 7.80 7.87 -2.36
N VAL A 26 7.99 6.63 -2.84
CA VAL A 26 8.47 6.38 -4.20
C VAL A 26 7.58 7.24 -5.11
N PRO A 27 8.14 8.10 -5.97
CA PRO A 27 7.32 8.97 -6.81
C PRO A 27 6.30 8.11 -7.54
N GLU A 28 5.02 8.32 -7.24
CA GLU A 28 3.94 7.76 -8.03
C GLU A 28 4.21 8.20 -9.48
N PRO A 29 4.21 7.27 -10.45
CA PRO A 29 4.34 7.66 -11.85
C PRO A 29 3.25 8.70 -12.11
N GLU A 30 3.60 9.84 -12.70
CA GLU A 30 2.64 10.88 -13.08
C GLU A 30 1.46 10.24 -13.82
N ILE A 31 0.36 9.99 -13.10
CA ILE A 31 -0.88 9.44 -13.65
C ILE A 31 -1.45 10.58 -14.48
N LYS A 32 -1.04 10.63 -15.75
CA LYS A 32 -1.60 11.50 -16.77
C LYS A 32 -3.02 11.02 -17.01
N GLU A 33 -3.95 11.62 -16.26
CA GLU A 33 -5.38 11.37 -16.39
C GLU A 33 -5.71 9.92 -15.94
N PRO A 34 -6.93 9.60 -15.47
CA PRO A 34 -7.29 8.20 -15.31
C PRO A 34 -7.24 7.60 -16.70
N SER A 35 -6.12 6.94 -17.03
CA SER A 35 -6.02 6.19 -18.26
C SER A 35 -7.24 5.31 -18.34
N SER A 36 -8.02 5.48 -19.40
CA SER A 36 -9.20 4.65 -19.61
C SER A 36 -8.79 3.16 -19.68
N ASP A 37 -7.50 2.89 -19.84
CA ASP A 37 -6.92 1.57 -19.73
C ASP A 37 -6.62 1.19 -18.26
N PRO A 38 -7.33 0.21 -17.70
CA PRO A 38 -7.12 -0.24 -16.33
C PRO A 38 -5.74 -0.91 -16.13
N PHE A 39 -5.12 -1.43 -17.19
CA PHE A 39 -3.81 -2.09 -17.16
C PHE A 39 -2.64 -1.12 -17.39
N GLU A 40 -2.88 0.19 -17.38
CA GLU A 40 -1.80 1.16 -17.50
C GLU A 40 -0.71 0.92 -16.45
N GLY A 41 0.53 0.85 -16.93
CA GLY A 41 1.73 0.58 -16.13
C GLY A 41 1.98 -0.90 -15.82
N ILE A 42 1.06 -1.80 -16.17
CA ILE A 42 1.27 -3.26 -16.12
C ILE A 42 1.77 -3.72 -17.48
N LYS A 43 2.82 -4.55 -17.53
CA LYS A 43 3.27 -5.12 -18.80
C LYS A 43 2.29 -6.19 -19.25
N THR A 44 2.04 -6.30 -20.55
CA THR A 44 1.15 -7.33 -21.10
C THR A 44 1.59 -8.74 -20.69
N ASP A 45 2.91 -8.96 -20.68
CA ASP A 45 3.57 -10.16 -20.16
C ASP A 45 3.15 -10.49 -18.72
N ASP A 46 3.09 -9.49 -17.82
CA ASP A 46 2.62 -9.69 -16.43
C ASP A 46 1.13 -10.07 -16.36
N ILE A 47 0.32 -9.65 -17.34
CA ILE A 47 -1.12 -10.00 -17.41
C ILE A 47 -1.27 -11.45 -17.87
N GLU A 48 -0.51 -11.86 -18.89
CA GLU A 48 -0.51 -13.22 -19.44
C GLU A 48 0.01 -14.23 -18.40
N ASP A 49 1.16 -13.97 -17.78
CA ASP A 49 1.71 -14.82 -16.71
C ASP A 49 0.73 -14.98 -15.54
N PHE A 50 0.10 -13.87 -15.12
CA PHE A 50 -0.89 -13.92 -14.05
C PHE A 50 -2.14 -14.70 -14.49
N ALA A 51 -2.60 -14.53 -15.72
CA ALA A 51 -3.75 -15.25 -16.26
C ALA A 51 -3.47 -16.76 -16.37
N GLU A 52 -2.30 -17.17 -16.84
CA GLU A 52 -1.91 -18.59 -16.90
C GLU A 52 -1.70 -19.19 -15.51
N LEU A 53 -1.07 -18.46 -14.58
CA LEU A 53 -0.77 -18.96 -13.24
C LEU A 53 -2.02 -19.11 -12.37
N PHE A 54 -2.96 -18.18 -12.49
CA PHE A 54 -4.19 -18.16 -11.68
C PHE A 54 -5.43 -18.61 -12.46
N ASP A 55 -5.26 -19.13 -13.69
CA ASP A 55 -6.33 -19.56 -14.61
C ASP A 55 -7.41 -18.47 -14.78
N VAL A 56 -6.98 -17.22 -14.95
CA VAL A 56 -7.89 -16.06 -14.99
C VAL A 56 -8.25 -15.75 -16.43
N PRO A 57 -9.53 -15.83 -16.82
CA PRO A 57 -9.94 -15.46 -18.17
C PRO A 57 -9.78 -13.97 -18.40
N SER A 58 -9.61 -13.58 -19.67
CA SER A 58 -9.55 -12.17 -20.07
C SER A 58 -10.78 -11.41 -19.55
N PRO A 59 -10.60 -10.19 -18.99
CA PRO A 59 -11.71 -9.46 -18.39
C PRO A 59 -12.73 -9.09 -19.48
N SER A 60 -14.01 -9.30 -19.22
CA SER A 60 -15.08 -8.96 -20.15
C SER A 60 -15.70 -7.58 -19.89
N SER A 61 -15.30 -6.94 -18.78
CA SER A 61 -15.75 -5.60 -18.39
C SER A 61 -14.65 -4.85 -17.63
N ASP A 62 -14.67 -3.53 -17.69
CA ASP A 62 -13.73 -2.64 -16.99
C ASP A 62 -13.64 -2.98 -15.50
N LYS A 63 -14.77 -3.31 -14.86
CA LYS A 63 -14.78 -3.68 -13.44
C LYS A 63 -13.95 -4.93 -13.17
N GLU A 64 -14.05 -5.94 -14.03
CA GLU A 64 -13.23 -7.15 -13.93
C GLU A 64 -11.77 -6.83 -14.20
N ALA A 65 -11.49 -5.97 -15.18
CA ALA A 65 -10.14 -5.53 -15.48
C ALA A 65 -9.50 -4.81 -14.29
N PHE A 66 -10.18 -3.87 -13.62
CA PHE A 66 -9.68 -3.23 -12.40
C PHE A 66 -9.44 -4.23 -11.25
N GLU A 67 -10.33 -5.21 -11.08
CA GLU A 67 -10.16 -6.25 -10.07
C GLU A 67 -9.00 -7.19 -10.40
N MET A 68 -8.71 -7.41 -11.68
CA MET A 68 -7.55 -8.18 -12.14
C MET A 68 -6.27 -7.38 -11.93
N VAL A 69 -6.25 -6.11 -12.32
CA VAL A 69 -5.13 -5.16 -12.16
C VAL A 69 -4.68 -5.06 -10.72
N LYS A 70 -5.62 -4.96 -9.75
CA LYS A 70 -5.28 -4.98 -8.33
C LYS A 70 -4.55 -6.26 -7.92
N LYS A 71 -5.00 -7.41 -8.42
CA LYS A 71 -4.38 -8.71 -8.14
C LYS A 71 -3.01 -8.82 -8.80
N ILE A 72 -2.88 -8.42 -10.06
CA ILE A 72 -1.62 -8.41 -10.80
C ILE A 72 -0.61 -7.47 -10.13
N ARG A 73 -1.00 -6.24 -9.77
CA ARG A 73 -0.13 -5.31 -9.04
C ARG A 73 0.34 -5.90 -7.72
N LYS A 74 -0.56 -6.56 -6.98
CA LYS A 74 -0.19 -7.27 -5.74
C LYS A 74 0.78 -8.42 -6.02
N TRP A 75 0.55 -9.22 -7.05
CA TRP A 75 1.42 -10.33 -7.45
C TRP A 75 2.81 -9.86 -7.89
N ILE A 76 2.88 -8.80 -8.70
CA ILE A 76 4.15 -8.16 -9.08
C ILE A 76 4.90 -7.67 -7.83
N ALA A 77 4.18 -7.07 -6.87
CA ALA A 77 4.77 -6.60 -5.62
C ALA A 77 5.22 -7.73 -4.68
N ASP A 78 4.51 -8.86 -4.67
CA ASP A 78 4.87 -10.07 -3.91
C ASP A 78 6.13 -10.75 -4.46
N GLY A 79 6.44 -10.52 -5.73
CA GLY A 79 7.60 -11.05 -6.43
C GLY A 79 7.20 -12.11 -7.44
N ARG A 80 7.54 -11.87 -8.70
CA ARG A 80 7.22 -12.77 -9.81
C ARG A 80 7.91 -14.13 -9.62
N PRO A 81 7.19 -15.26 -9.74
CA PRO A 81 7.83 -16.56 -9.95
C PRO A 81 8.70 -16.48 -11.23
N LYS A 82 9.89 -17.10 -11.18
CA LYS A 82 10.84 -17.15 -12.29
C LYS A 82 10.68 -18.42 -13.11
#